data_AF-A0A177G787-F1
#
_entry.id   AF-A0A177G787-F1
#
_cell.length_a   1.000
_cell.length_b   1.000
_cell.length_c   1.000
_cell.angle_alpha   90.00
_cell.angle_beta   90.00
_cell.angle_gamma   90.00
#
_symmetry.space_group_name_H-M   'P 1'
#
loop_
_entity.id
_entity.type
_entity.pdbx_description
1 polymer ?
#
loop_
_entity_poly.entity_id
_entity_poly.type
_entity_poly.pdbx_seq_one_letter_code
_entity_poly.pdbx_strand_id
1 'polypeptide(L)'
;MILARMWTPVTFDGITPNRPGGQFFLAETLAKRPEVFEKLGVALALVPHGFALPGSEALAPENRMQLIYADPTADMYRLPHAAPYFEAGSGCSVQAHTQTEAQTQCAAPSFLIRRELMMAGWTASVNGQTVVPTVEDGLFELIPLPAGQAAIRFSFTPPFMAWGWAGFLAGLALLALGFAGGRQMRGDVVALHAVGAVARRG
;
A
#
# COMPACT_ATOMS: atom_id res chain seq x y z
N MET A 1 -16.28 2.59 32.93
CA MET A 1 -15.03 1.81 32.82
C MET A 1 -15.20 0.85 31.65
N ILE A 2 -14.92 1.35 30.43
CA ILE A 2 -15.07 0.61 29.18
C ILE A 2 -13.72 -0.06 28.95
N LEU A 3 -13.63 -1.38 29.17
CA LEU A 3 -12.41 -2.13 28.90
C LEU A 3 -12.10 -2.08 27.40
N ALA A 4 -10.86 -1.70 27.11
CA ALA A 4 -10.26 -1.68 25.79
C ALA A 4 -10.51 -3.02 25.07
N ARG A 5 -11.22 -2.98 23.94
CA ARG A 5 -11.18 -4.06 22.96
C ARG A 5 -9.73 -4.20 22.51
N MET A 6 -9.13 -5.33 22.85
CA MET A 6 -7.80 -5.73 22.44
C MET A 6 -7.72 -5.70 20.92
N TRP A 7 -7.05 -4.69 20.36
CA TRP A 7 -6.65 -4.68 18.97
C TRP A 7 -5.52 -5.70 18.83
N THR A 8 -5.85 -6.96 18.52
CA THR A 8 -4.84 -7.87 17.96
C THR A 8 -4.52 -7.32 16.58
N PRO A 9 -3.27 -6.84 16.32
CA PRO A 9 -2.90 -6.47 14.97
C PRO A 9 -3.16 -7.67 14.06
N VAL A 10 -3.83 -7.44 12.93
CA VAL A 10 -3.97 -8.47 11.91
C VAL A 10 -2.59 -8.64 11.30
N THR A 11 -1.83 -9.63 11.77
CA THR A 11 -0.60 -10.04 11.10
C THR A 11 -1.01 -10.78 9.83
N PHE A 12 -0.68 -10.20 8.67
CA PHE A 12 -0.84 -10.87 7.38
C PHE A 12 0.39 -11.76 7.15
N ASP A 13 0.46 -12.85 7.92
CA ASP A 13 1.56 -13.83 7.90
C ASP A 13 1.17 -15.14 7.21
N GLY A 14 -0.03 -15.22 6.62
CA GLY A 14 -0.56 -16.45 6.02
C GLY A 14 -1.13 -17.45 7.04
N ILE A 15 -0.90 -17.21 8.33
CA ILE A 15 -1.25 -18.11 9.44
C ILE A 15 -2.48 -17.57 10.20
N THR A 16 -2.65 -16.25 10.23
CA THR A 16 -3.74 -15.57 10.95
C THR A 16 -4.77 -14.96 9.97
N PRO A 17 -6.10 -15.01 10.25
CA PRO A 17 -6.74 -15.63 11.40
C PRO A 17 -6.85 -17.16 11.26
N ASN A 18 -6.49 -17.85 12.34
CA ASN A 18 -6.79 -19.27 12.50
C ASN A 18 -8.30 -19.44 12.73
N ARG A 19 -8.93 -20.37 12.00
CA ARG A 19 -10.28 -20.81 12.39
C ARG A 19 -10.23 -21.47 13.78
N PRO A 20 -11.33 -21.53 14.56
CA PRO A 20 -11.36 -22.15 15.90
C PRO A 20 -10.87 -23.61 15.99
N GLY A 21 -10.61 -24.27 14.85
CA GLY A 21 -10.01 -25.61 14.77
C GLY A 21 -8.53 -25.65 14.31
N GLY A 22 -7.79 -24.52 14.33
CA GLY A 22 -6.36 -24.49 13.99
C GLY A 22 -6.03 -24.59 12.48
N GLN A 23 -7.03 -24.39 11.62
CA GLN A 23 -6.82 -24.38 10.16
C GLN A 23 -6.32 -23.00 9.71
N PHE A 24 -5.22 -23.01 8.96
CA PHE A 24 -4.66 -21.83 8.30
C PHE A 24 -5.58 -21.42 7.15
N PHE A 25 -6.43 -20.43 7.38
CA PHE A 25 -7.47 -20.00 6.45
C PHE A 25 -6.92 -19.73 5.04
N LEU A 26 -5.80 -19.00 4.95
CA LEU A 26 -5.21 -18.59 3.68
C LEU A 26 -4.60 -19.78 2.93
N ALA A 27 -3.87 -20.66 3.62
CA ALA A 27 -3.26 -21.83 2.97
C ALA A 27 -4.32 -22.82 2.46
N GLU A 28 -5.39 -23.06 3.23
CA GLU A 28 -6.49 -23.91 2.79
C GLU A 28 -7.24 -23.28 1.61
N THR A 29 -7.49 -21.97 1.65
CA THR A 29 -8.14 -21.26 0.55
C THR A 29 -7.26 -21.30 -0.70
N LEU A 30 -5.95 -21.10 -0.56
CA LEU A 30 -5.01 -21.18 -1.67
C LEU A 30 -5.01 -22.58 -2.31
N ALA A 31 -5.03 -23.64 -1.49
CA ALA A 31 -5.03 -25.01 -1.98
C ALA A 31 -6.34 -25.42 -2.67
N LYS A 32 -7.49 -24.98 -2.13
CA LYS A 32 -8.82 -25.41 -2.60
C LYS A 32 -9.46 -24.46 -3.61
N ARG A 33 -9.10 -23.19 -3.57
CA ARG A 33 -9.72 -22.07 -4.31
C ARG A 33 -8.63 -21.10 -4.82
N PRO A 34 -7.58 -21.58 -5.52
CA PRO A 34 -6.49 -20.72 -6.00
C PRO A 34 -7.00 -19.56 -6.86
N GLU A 35 -8.14 -19.72 -7.54
CA GLU A 35 -8.73 -18.71 -8.41
C GLU A 35 -9.10 -17.41 -7.69
N VAL A 36 -9.30 -17.46 -6.37
CA VAL A 36 -9.53 -16.26 -5.55
C VAL A 36 -8.27 -15.39 -5.54
N PHE A 37 -7.09 -16.01 -5.40
CA PHE A 37 -5.80 -15.32 -5.40
C PHE A 37 -5.40 -14.91 -6.83
N GLU A 38 -5.73 -15.75 -7.82
CA GLU A 38 -5.51 -15.41 -9.23
C GLU A 38 -6.29 -14.16 -9.63
N LYS A 39 -7.55 -14.00 -9.18
CA LYS A 39 -8.32 -12.76 -9.38
C LYS A 39 -7.66 -11.53 -8.74
N LEU A 40 -6.87 -11.71 -7.69
CA LEU A 40 -6.06 -10.65 -7.08
C LEU A 40 -4.73 -10.39 -7.81
N GLY A 41 -4.43 -11.15 -8.86
CA GLY A 41 -3.17 -11.05 -9.62
C GLY A 41 -2.00 -11.79 -8.97
N VAL A 42 -2.26 -12.68 -8.01
CA VAL A 42 -1.19 -13.48 -7.38
C VAL A 42 -0.71 -14.54 -8.38
N ALA A 43 0.51 -14.37 -8.87
CA ALA A 43 1.14 -15.31 -9.80
C ALA A 43 1.95 -16.40 -9.11
N LEU A 44 2.44 -16.12 -7.90
CA LEU A 44 3.37 -16.98 -7.17
C LEU A 44 2.94 -17.08 -5.70
N ALA A 45 2.99 -18.29 -5.17
CA ALA A 45 2.86 -18.57 -3.75
C ALA A 45 4.16 -19.15 -3.21
N LEU A 46 4.66 -18.58 -2.11
CA LEU A 46 5.81 -19.08 -1.38
C LEU A 46 5.29 -19.70 -0.07
N VAL A 47 5.60 -20.97 0.16
CA VAL A 47 5.20 -21.70 1.37
C VAL A 47 6.43 -22.36 2.02
N PRO A 48 6.39 -22.66 3.32
CA PRO A 48 7.47 -23.42 3.96
C PRO A 48 7.70 -24.76 3.24
N HIS A 49 8.95 -25.21 3.17
CA HIS A 49 9.28 -26.48 2.52
C HIS A 49 8.50 -27.65 3.15
N GLY A 50 7.87 -28.48 2.32
CA GLY A 50 7.10 -29.63 2.78
C GLY A 50 5.77 -29.27 3.45
N PHE A 51 5.35 -28.01 3.39
CA PHE A 51 4.05 -27.57 3.91
C PHE A 51 2.91 -28.22 3.10
N ALA A 52 2.00 -28.90 3.79
CA ALA A 52 0.88 -29.58 3.15
C ALA A 52 -0.15 -28.57 2.62
N LEU A 53 -0.54 -28.72 1.36
CA LEU A 53 -1.62 -27.96 0.70
C LEU A 53 -2.82 -28.87 0.40
N PRO A 54 -3.57 -29.30 1.44
CA PRO A 54 -4.61 -30.31 1.30
C PRO A 54 -5.78 -29.81 0.45
N GLY A 55 -6.28 -30.67 -0.43
CA GLY A 55 -7.41 -30.37 -1.31
C GLY A 55 -7.03 -29.83 -2.69
N SER A 56 -5.75 -29.57 -2.93
CA SER A 56 -5.24 -29.27 -4.27
C SER A 56 -5.39 -30.47 -5.23
N GLU A 57 -5.41 -31.70 -4.71
CA GLU A 57 -5.59 -32.91 -5.54
C GLU A 57 -7.00 -33.01 -6.15
N ALA A 58 -7.98 -32.34 -5.54
CA ALA A 58 -9.36 -32.32 -6.02
C ALA A 58 -9.58 -31.36 -7.21
N LEU A 59 -8.62 -30.46 -7.48
CA LEU A 59 -8.70 -29.52 -8.60
C LEU A 59 -8.42 -30.24 -9.93
N ALA A 60 -9.00 -29.73 -11.02
CA ALA A 60 -8.65 -30.14 -12.37
C ALA A 60 -7.17 -29.81 -12.65
N PRO A 61 -6.41 -30.65 -13.39
CA PRO A 61 -4.97 -30.46 -13.60
C PRO A 61 -4.56 -29.06 -14.09
N GLU A 62 -5.35 -28.45 -14.96
CA GLU A 62 -5.16 -27.10 -15.51
C GLU A 62 -5.33 -25.97 -14.49
N ASN A 63 -5.98 -26.23 -13.37
CA ASN A 63 -6.20 -25.27 -12.28
C ASN A 63 -5.30 -25.55 -11.08
N ARG A 64 -4.45 -26.59 -11.15
CA ARG A 64 -3.52 -26.91 -10.07
C ARG A 64 -2.32 -25.98 -10.13
N MET A 65 -1.91 -25.55 -8.95
CA MET A 65 -0.64 -24.86 -8.76
C MET A 65 0.53 -25.76 -9.14
N GLN A 66 1.54 -25.17 -9.77
CA GLN A 66 2.72 -25.89 -10.25
C GLN A 66 3.91 -25.56 -9.37
N LEU A 67 4.53 -26.56 -8.75
CA LEU A 67 5.80 -26.38 -8.06
C LEU A 67 6.88 -26.03 -9.09
N ILE A 68 7.48 -24.85 -8.99
CA ILE A 68 8.49 -24.36 -9.93
C ILE A 68 9.87 -24.19 -9.31
N TYR A 69 9.96 -24.15 -7.98
CA TYR A 69 11.21 -24.09 -7.24
C TYR A 69 11.00 -24.67 -5.82
N ALA A 70 12.02 -25.34 -5.30
CA ALA A 70 12.02 -25.90 -3.95
C ALA A 70 13.45 -25.87 -3.39
N ASP A 71 13.58 -25.51 -2.12
CA ASP A 71 14.83 -25.58 -1.36
C ASP A 71 14.56 -26.02 0.09
N PRO A 72 15.59 -26.18 0.95
CA PRO A 72 15.39 -26.67 2.32
C PRO A 72 14.48 -25.79 3.20
N THR A 73 14.16 -24.56 2.79
CA THR A 73 13.36 -23.59 3.55
C THR A 73 12.00 -23.30 2.95
N ALA A 74 11.87 -23.31 1.61
CA ALA A 74 10.63 -22.93 0.95
C ALA A 74 10.36 -23.69 -0.35
N ASP A 75 9.06 -23.84 -0.63
CA ASP A 75 8.51 -24.30 -1.91
C ASP A 75 7.79 -23.13 -2.58
N MET A 76 8.04 -22.94 -3.88
CA MET A 76 7.45 -21.88 -4.68
C MET A 76 6.56 -22.47 -5.77
N TYR A 77 5.29 -22.10 -5.69
CA TYR A 77 4.24 -22.55 -6.59
C TYR A 77 3.81 -21.42 -7.53
N ARG A 78 3.65 -21.74 -8.82
CA ARG A 78 3.02 -20.87 -9.81
C ARG A 78 1.52 -21.14 -9.86
N LEU A 79 0.73 -20.07 -9.80
CA LEU A 79 -0.71 -20.13 -10.06
C LEU A 79 -0.93 -20.00 -11.59
N PRO A 80 -1.71 -20.90 -12.21
CA PRO A 80 -1.81 -20.99 -13.67
C PRO A 80 -2.53 -19.81 -14.34
N HIS A 81 -3.49 -19.16 -13.68
CA HIS A 81 -4.40 -18.18 -14.30
C HIS A 81 -4.40 -16.81 -13.63
N ALA A 82 -3.25 -16.38 -13.11
CA ALA A 82 -3.13 -15.07 -12.47
C ALA A 82 -3.60 -13.94 -13.38
N ALA A 83 -4.58 -13.17 -12.89
CA ALA A 83 -5.15 -12.07 -13.65
C ALA A 83 -4.09 -10.97 -13.86
N PRO A 84 -4.06 -10.33 -15.04
CA PRO A 84 -3.05 -9.33 -15.33
C PRO A 84 -3.24 -8.09 -14.46
N TYR A 85 -2.13 -7.41 -14.14
CA TYR A 85 -2.18 -6.18 -13.32
C TYR A 85 -2.99 -5.07 -13.98
N PHE A 86 -2.90 -4.95 -15.31
CA PHE A 86 -3.79 -4.15 -16.13
C PHE A 86 -4.65 -5.03 -17.01
N GLU A 87 -5.95 -4.80 -16.98
CA GLU A 87 -6.93 -5.51 -17.80
C GLU A 87 -7.82 -4.50 -18.51
N ALA A 88 -7.93 -4.59 -19.83
CA ALA A 88 -8.86 -3.75 -20.57
C ALA A 88 -10.10 -4.54 -20.99
N GLY A 89 -11.20 -3.82 -21.17
CA GLY A 89 -12.41 -4.39 -21.76
C GLY A 89 -12.17 -4.94 -23.17
N SER A 90 -13.08 -5.80 -23.62
CA SER A 90 -12.96 -6.52 -24.89
C SER A 90 -12.70 -5.60 -26.08
N GLY A 91 -11.87 -6.08 -27.03
CA GLY A 91 -11.47 -5.30 -28.20
C GLY A 91 -10.46 -4.18 -27.89
N CYS A 92 -9.81 -4.22 -26.73
CA CYS A 92 -8.71 -3.34 -26.37
C CYS A 92 -7.47 -4.12 -25.93
N SER A 93 -6.30 -3.74 -26.43
CA SER A 93 -5.01 -4.28 -25.99
C SER A 93 -4.32 -3.31 -25.04
N VAL A 94 -3.60 -3.83 -24.04
CA VAL A 94 -2.82 -3.05 -23.08
C VAL A 94 -1.34 -3.41 -23.19
N GLN A 95 -0.50 -2.39 -23.23
CA GLN A 95 0.95 -2.50 -23.07
C GLN A 95 1.34 -1.75 -21.79
N ALA A 96 1.65 -2.49 -20.74
CA ALA A 96 2.15 -1.93 -19.49
C ALA A 96 3.64 -1.58 -19.62
N HIS A 97 4.02 -0.36 -19.23
CA HIS A 97 5.41 0.07 -19.15
C HIS A 97 5.93 0.01 -17.71
N THR A 98 5.09 0.40 -16.76
CA THR A 98 5.34 0.32 -15.31
C THR A 98 4.04 -0.01 -14.58
N GLN A 99 4.06 -0.05 -13.25
CA GLN A 99 2.83 -0.20 -12.44
C GLN A 99 1.91 1.03 -12.50
N THR A 100 2.38 2.15 -13.02
CA THR A 100 1.59 3.40 -13.10
C THR A 100 1.48 3.93 -14.52
N GLU A 101 2.11 3.30 -15.51
CA GLU A 101 2.13 3.77 -16.90
C GLU A 101 1.79 2.64 -17.86
N ALA A 102 0.81 2.88 -18.72
CA ALA A 102 0.36 1.94 -19.73
C ALA A 102 -0.04 2.66 -21.03
N GLN A 103 0.04 1.94 -22.14
CA GLN A 103 -0.54 2.35 -23.42
C GLN A 103 -1.65 1.38 -23.79
N THR A 104 -2.72 1.89 -24.38
CA THR A 104 -3.82 1.05 -24.87
C THR A 104 -4.13 1.34 -26.32
N GLN A 105 -4.73 0.37 -26.98
CA GLN A 105 -5.29 0.51 -28.33
C GLN A 105 -6.64 -0.20 -28.33
N CYS A 106 -7.72 0.58 -28.40
CA CYS A 106 -9.08 0.06 -28.37
C CYS A 106 -9.79 0.25 -29.71
N ALA A 107 -10.59 -0.73 -30.16
CA ALA A 107 -11.41 -0.62 -31.36
C ALA A 107 -12.65 0.29 -31.16
N ALA A 108 -13.13 0.38 -29.92
CA ALA A 108 -14.25 1.22 -29.48
C ALA A 108 -13.96 1.74 -28.06
N PRO A 109 -14.74 2.70 -27.53
CA PRO A 109 -14.62 3.11 -26.13
C PRO A 109 -14.76 1.88 -25.20
N SER A 110 -13.92 1.83 -24.19
CA SER A 110 -13.80 0.68 -23.29
C SER A 110 -13.43 1.16 -21.87
N PHE A 111 -12.86 0.28 -21.06
CA PHE A 111 -12.36 0.58 -19.72
C PHE A 111 -11.00 -0.09 -19.50
N LEU A 112 -10.28 0.40 -18.50
CA LEU A 112 -9.08 -0.22 -17.94
C LEU A 112 -9.30 -0.47 -16.46
N ILE A 113 -9.16 -1.72 -16.05
CA ILE A 113 -9.01 -2.12 -14.65
C ILE A 113 -7.51 -2.15 -14.35
N ARG A 114 -7.13 -1.55 -13.23
CA ARG A 114 -5.80 -1.68 -12.62
C ARG A 114 -5.97 -2.38 -11.28
N ARG A 115 -5.31 -3.53 -11.11
CA ARG A 115 -5.38 -4.38 -9.90
C ARG A 115 -4.53 -3.81 -8.76
N GLU A 116 -4.86 -2.58 -8.37
CA GLU A 116 -4.33 -1.87 -7.22
C GLU A 116 -5.47 -1.54 -6.26
N LEU A 117 -5.18 -1.43 -4.96
CA LEU A 117 -6.19 -1.08 -3.97
C LEU A 117 -6.70 0.36 -4.20
N MET A 118 -8.01 0.48 -4.45
CA MET A 118 -8.65 1.77 -4.58
C MET A 118 -8.66 2.53 -3.24
N MET A 119 -8.07 3.72 -3.26
CA MET A 119 -7.95 4.62 -2.11
C MET A 119 -8.19 6.07 -2.54
N ALA A 120 -8.72 6.89 -1.63
CA ALA A 120 -8.84 8.32 -1.88
C ALA A 120 -7.44 8.93 -2.13
N GLY A 121 -7.31 9.75 -3.18
CA GLY A 121 -6.04 10.35 -3.58
C GLY A 121 -5.46 9.80 -4.89
N TRP A 122 -5.99 8.69 -5.41
CA TRP A 122 -5.65 8.22 -6.75
C TRP A 122 -6.28 9.09 -7.83
N THR A 123 -5.51 9.34 -8.88
CA THR A 123 -5.93 9.97 -10.12
C THR A 123 -5.24 9.26 -11.29
N ALA A 124 -5.85 9.31 -12.47
CA ALA A 124 -5.22 8.89 -13.71
C ALA A 124 -5.27 10.03 -14.73
N SER A 125 -4.32 10.04 -15.64
CA SER A 125 -4.32 10.88 -16.83
C SER A 125 -4.49 9.98 -18.05
N VAL A 126 -5.49 10.25 -18.88
CA VAL A 126 -5.75 9.58 -20.16
C VAL A 126 -5.54 10.59 -21.27
N ASN A 127 -4.49 10.45 -22.06
CA ASN A 127 -4.09 11.43 -23.08
C ASN A 127 -3.98 12.87 -22.53
N GLY A 128 -3.48 13.02 -21.30
CA GLY A 128 -3.33 14.31 -20.64
C GLY A 128 -4.58 14.79 -19.89
N GLN A 129 -5.75 14.16 -20.09
CA GLN A 129 -6.97 14.50 -19.36
C GLN A 129 -7.04 13.75 -18.04
N THR A 130 -7.18 14.48 -16.94
CA THR A 130 -7.30 13.88 -15.60
C THR A 130 -8.67 13.24 -15.41
N VAL A 131 -8.66 12.00 -14.95
CA VAL A 131 -9.85 11.24 -14.54
C VAL A 131 -9.62 10.70 -13.13
N VAL A 132 -10.70 10.59 -12.35
CA VAL A 132 -10.68 9.95 -11.03
C VAL A 132 -11.12 8.50 -11.22
N PRO A 133 -10.30 7.50 -10.84
CA PRO A 133 -10.71 6.11 -10.93
C PRO A 133 -11.96 5.83 -10.11
N THR A 134 -12.82 4.97 -10.62
CA THR A 134 -13.92 4.36 -9.88
C THR A 134 -13.51 3.00 -9.33
N VAL A 135 -14.35 2.38 -8.50
CA VAL A 135 -14.06 1.07 -7.90
C VAL A 135 -14.65 -0.04 -8.76
N GLU A 136 -13.84 -1.04 -9.10
CA GLU A 136 -14.27 -2.30 -9.70
C GLU A 136 -14.14 -3.45 -8.69
N ASP A 137 -15.12 -4.37 -8.67
CA ASP A 137 -15.14 -5.52 -7.75
C ASP A 137 -14.97 -5.14 -6.26
N GLY A 138 -15.28 -3.89 -5.90
CA GLY A 138 -15.12 -3.36 -4.55
C GLY A 138 -13.66 -3.16 -4.09
N LEU A 139 -12.67 -3.36 -4.97
CA LEU A 139 -11.25 -3.35 -4.59
C LEU A 139 -10.37 -2.56 -5.56
N PHE A 140 -10.61 -2.71 -6.87
CA PHE A 140 -9.67 -2.28 -7.90
C PHE A 140 -10.02 -0.93 -8.50
N GLU A 141 -9.03 -0.28 -9.09
CA GLU A 141 -9.20 0.96 -9.82
C GLU A 141 -9.75 0.69 -11.22
N LEU A 142 -10.74 1.48 -11.66
CA LEU A 142 -11.28 1.45 -13.01
C LEU A 142 -11.31 2.85 -13.62
N ILE A 143 -10.86 2.97 -14.87
CA ILE A 143 -10.94 4.20 -15.65
C ILE A 143 -11.57 3.94 -17.03
N PRO A 144 -12.30 4.92 -17.60
CA PRO A 144 -12.78 4.83 -18.97
C PRO A 144 -11.61 4.99 -19.96
N LEU A 145 -11.69 4.29 -21.09
CA LEU A 145 -10.76 4.42 -22.21
C LEU A 145 -11.48 4.94 -23.46
N PRO A 146 -10.87 5.87 -24.22
CA PRO A 146 -11.38 6.24 -25.53
C PRO A 146 -11.12 5.13 -26.56
N ALA A 147 -11.81 5.21 -27.70
CA ALA A 147 -11.39 4.45 -28.88
C ALA A 147 -10.03 4.97 -29.40
N GLY A 148 -9.27 4.10 -30.05
CA GLY A 148 -7.95 4.43 -30.57
C GLY A 148 -6.85 4.23 -29.53
N GLN A 149 -5.72 4.94 -29.71
CA GLN A 149 -4.58 4.88 -28.80
C GLN A 149 -4.79 5.80 -27.60
N ALA A 150 -4.41 5.32 -26.42
CA ALA A 150 -4.33 6.16 -25.24
C ALA A 150 -3.05 5.92 -24.43
N ALA A 151 -2.43 7.00 -23.98
CA ALA A 151 -1.39 6.99 -22.97
C ALA A 151 -2.03 7.21 -21.59
N ILE A 152 -1.79 6.27 -20.68
CA ILE A 152 -2.35 6.27 -19.33
C ILE A 152 -1.23 6.45 -18.30
N ARG A 153 -1.44 7.36 -17.35
CA ARG A 153 -0.57 7.54 -16.20
C ARG A 153 -1.36 7.67 -14.91
N PHE A 154 -1.10 6.81 -13.94
CA PHE A 154 -1.66 6.88 -12.59
C PHE A 154 -0.75 7.67 -11.65
N SER A 155 -1.36 8.41 -10.74
CA SER A 155 -0.64 9.12 -9.69
C SER A 155 -1.45 9.14 -8.39
N PHE A 156 -0.74 9.04 -7.27
CA PHE A 156 -1.33 9.02 -5.94
C PHE A 156 -0.87 10.24 -5.14
N THR A 157 -1.82 10.99 -4.61
CA THR A 157 -1.56 12.03 -3.61
C THR A 157 -2.52 11.82 -2.44
N PRO A 158 -2.02 11.41 -1.26
CA PRO A 158 -2.86 11.19 -0.10
C PRO A 158 -3.70 12.43 0.25
N PRO A 159 -4.95 12.26 0.71
CA PRO A 159 -5.75 13.35 1.23
C PRO A 159 -4.98 14.11 2.32
N PHE A 160 -5.16 15.44 2.36
CA PHE A 160 -4.53 16.34 3.33
C PHE A 160 -3.00 16.44 3.28
N MET A 161 -2.32 15.85 2.28
CA MET A 161 -0.86 15.96 2.13
C MET A 161 -0.38 17.43 2.11
N ALA A 162 -1.13 18.33 1.46
CA ALA A 162 -0.84 19.77 1.46
C ALA A 162 -0.84 20.39 2.87
N TRP A 163 -1.76 19.97 3.74
CA TRP A 163 -1.80 20.41 5.15
C TRP A 163 -0.65 19.82 5.95
N GLY A 164 -0.25 18.58 5.66
CA GLY A 164 0.96 17.99 6.22
C GLY A 164 2.19 18.83 5.93
N TRP A 165 2.38 19.24 4.67
CA TRP A 165 3.47 20.15 4.29
C TRP A 165 3.37 21.51 4.96
N ALA A 166 2.18 22.11 5.03
CA ALA A 166 1.99 23.39 5.71
C ALA A 166 2.35 23.31 7.20
N GLY A 167 1.91 22.26 7.90
CA GLY A 167 2.25 22.02 9.30
C GLY A 167 3.74 21.79 9.52
N PHE A 168 4.38 21.01 8.64
CA PHE A 168 5.83 20.79 8.66
C PHE A 168 6.62 22.10 8.52
N LEU A 169 6.28 22.93 7.52
CA LEU A 169 6.93 24.22 7.29
C LEU A 169 6.70 25.19 8.45
N ALA A 170 5.49 25.22 9.02
CA ALA A 170 5.21 26.02 10.21
C ALA A 170 6.07 25.59 11.41
N GLY A 171 6.23 24.27 11.62
CA GLY A 171 7.11 23.73 12.65
C GLY A 171 8.56 24.15 12.47
N LEU A 172 9.09 24.09 11.24
CA LEU A 172 10.44 24.57 10.93
C LEU A 172 10.61 26.06 11.21
N ALA A 173 9.61 26.88 10.87
CA ALA A 173 9.64 28.31 11.14
C ALA A 173 9.69 28.61 12.65
N LEU A 174 8.86 27.92 13.45
CA LEU A 174 8.86 28.05 14.91
C LEU A 174 10.20 27.62 15.54
N LEU A 175 10.77 26.50 15.07
CA LEU A 175 12.10 26.07 15.52
C LEU A 175 13.16 27.12 15.20
N ALA A 176 13.18 27.67 13.98
CA ALA A 176 14.13 28.69 13.58
C ALA A 176 14.02 29.97 14.44
N LEU A 177 12.81 30.43 14.73
CA LEU A 177 12.55 31.57 15.60
C LEU A 177 13.03 31.31 17.04
N GLY A 178 12.81 30.10 17.57
CA GLY A 178 13.28 29.70 18.90
C GLY A 178 14.81 29.71 19.02
N PHE A 179 15.53 29.23 18.00
CA PHE A 179 17.00 29.27 17.97
C PHE A 179 17.57 30.67 17.72
N ALA A 180 16.86 31.53 17.00
CA ALA A 180 17.24 32.93 16.82
C ALA A 180 17.07 33.75 18.13
N GLY A 181 16.01 33.50 18.90
CA GLY A 181 15.76 34.16 20.18
C GLY A 181 16.69 33.71 21.33
N GLY A 182 17.16 32.45 21.31
CA GLY A 182 18.08 31.90 22.32
C GLY A 182 19.52 32.45 22.27
N ARG A 183 19.88 33.18 21.21
CA ARG A 183 21.22 33.79 21.06
C ARG A 183 21.36 35.14 21.78
N GLN A 184 20.27 35.76 22.22
CA GLN A 184 20.27 37.09 22.85
C GLN A 184 20.56 37.07 24.36
N MET A 185 20.42 35.92 25.04
CA MET A 185 20.49 35.81 26.52
C MET A 185 21.80 35.19 27.02
N ARG A 186 22.95 35.67 26.54
CA ARG A 186 24.28 35.27 27.08
C ARG A 186 25.21 36.47 27.25
N GLY A 187 24.66 37.62 27.62
CA GLY A 187 25.41 38.87 27.73
C GLY A 187 24.91 39.84 28.80
N ASP A 188 24.39 39.36 29.96
CA ASP A 188 24.06 40.24 31.09
C ASP A 188 24.00 39.51 32.45
N VAL A 189 25.06 38.77 32.81
CA VAL A 189 25.26 38.33 34.21
C VAL A 189 26.70 38.54 34.63
N VAL A 190 27.16 39.80 34.67
CA VAL A 190 28.18 40.24 35.64
C VAL A 190 27.90 41.70 36.00
N ALA A 191 26.99 41.92 36.96
CA ALA A 191 27.08 43.04 37.89
C ALA A 191 26.06 42.85 39.03
N LEU A 192 26.45 43.31 40.22
CA LEU A 192 25.66 43.45 41.45
C LEU A 192 25.62 42.23 42.38
N HIS A 193 26.70 42.05 43.14
CA HIS A 193 26.58 41.83 44.59
C HIS A 193 27.88 42.23 45.29
N ALA A 194 27.92 43.44 45.85
CA ALA A 194 28.69 43.76 47.06
C ALA A 194 28.47 45.23 47.45
N VAL A 195 27.38 45.53 48.17
CA VAL A 195 27.31 46.69 49.06
C VAL A 195 26.64 46.26 50.35
N GLY A 196 27.35 46.45 51.47
CA GLY A 196 26.75 46.86 52.74
C GLY A 196 26.61 45.80 53.84
N ALA A 197 27.63 45.69 54.68
CA ALA A 197 27.44 45.33 56.09
C ALA A 197 28.35 46.21 56.96
N VAL A 198 27.82 47.35 57.40
CA VAL A 198 28.37 48.20 58.46
C VAL A 198 27.40 48.18 59.64
N ALA A 199 27.98 48.02 60.83
CA ALA A 199 27.49 48.30 62.18
C ALA A 199 26.45 47.37 62.83
N ARG A 200 26.91 46.64 63.87
CA ARG A 200 26.47 46.80 65.27
C ARG A 200 27.31 45.94 66.25
N ARG A 201 28.04 46.61 67.16
CA ARG A 201 28.06 46.44 68.64
C ARG A 201 29.42 46.84 69.22
N GLY A 202 29.38 47.69 70.23
CA GLY A 202 30.48 48.31 70.96
C GLY A 202 30.02 49.66 71.46
#